data_AF-A0A5J4PSF6-F1
#
_entry.id   AF-A0A5J4PSF6-F1
#
_cell.length_a   1.000
_cell.length_b   1.000
_cell.length_c   1.000
_cell.angle_alpha   90.00
_cell.angle_beta   90.00
_cell.angle_gamma   90.00
#
_symmetry.space_group_name_H-M   'P 1'
#
loop_
_entity.id
_entity.type
_entity.pdbx_description
1 polymer ?
#
loop_
_entity_poly.entity_id
_entity_poly.type
_entity_poly.pdbx_seq_one_letter_code
_entity_poly.pdbx_strand_id
1 'polypeptide(L)'
;MEREIIKPVDKKLLKMELTEDKRLRMTNKSNNQIYVITHHNSPNVMREIGRLREIAFRAAGGGSGDALDIDHYDTMNNPYKQLIVWNPEAEEILGGYRYLLGTDVQFDEKGIPILATSHMFRFSEKFIKEYLPTTIELGRSFVTFEYQSSRAGTKGLFALDNLWDGLGALTVIMPDVKYFFGKVTMYPSYHRQGRDMILYFLKKHFADKENLITPLKPLILETDEKVLAELFNKDTFKEDYK
;
A
#
# COMPACT_ATOMS: atom_id res chain seq x y z
N MET A 1 1.66 -21.37 -13.27
CA MET A 1 1.17 -20.94 -14.60
C MET A 1 0.25 -19.77 -14.36
N GLU A 2 0.55 -18.60 -14.92
CA GLU A 2 -0.25 -17.40 -14.68
C GLU A 2 -1.56 -17.46 -15.48
N ARG A 3 -2.65 -16.98 -14.87
CA ARG A 3 -3.92 -16.80 -15.56
C ARG A 3 -3.90 -15.53 -16.41
N GLU A 4 -4.69 -15.52 -17.47
CA GLU A 4 -4.92 -14.31 -18.26
C GLU A 4 -5.60 -13.24 -17.38
N ILE A 5 -5.06 -12.01 -17.40
CA ILE A 5 -5.64 -10.88 -16.68
C ILE A 5 -6.97 -10.51 -17.36
N ILE A 6 -7.99 -10.16 -16.57
CA ILE A 6 -9.30 -9.80 -17.13
C ILE A 6 -9.19 -8.62 -18.12
N LYS A 7 -10.14 -8.55 -19.05
CA LYS A 7 -10.29 -7.37 -19.92
C LYS A 7 -10.67 -6.14 -19.08
N PRO A 8 -10.32 -4.91 -19.53
CA PRO A 8 -10.75 -3.68 -18.87
C PRO A 8 -12.26 -3.64 -18.64
N VAL A 9 -12.66 -3.14 -17.47
CA VAL A 9 -14.06 -2.90 -17.16
C VAL A 9 -14.58 -1.72 -17.99
N ASP A 10 -15.85 -1.77 -18.42
CA ASP A 10 -16.46 -0.68 -19.21
C ASP A 10 -16.41 0.65 -18.42
N LYS A 11 -15.83 1.69 -19.04
CA LYS A 11 -15.70 3.04 -18.47
C LYS A 11 -17.05 3.62 -18.01
N LYS A 12 -18.16 3.26 -18.67
CA LYS A 12 -19.50 3.67 -18.23
C LYS A 12 -19.87 3.09 -16.87
N LEU A 13 -19.56 1.83 -16.62
CA LEU A 13 -19.81 1.18 -15.33
C LEU A 13 -18.95 1.81 -14.23
N LEU A 14 -17.68 2.09 -14.53
CA LEU A 14 -16.78 2.77 -13.59
C LEU A 14 -17.35 4.13 -13.18
N LYS A 15 -17.74 4.97 -14.15
CA LYS A 15 -18.31 6.29 -13.89
C LYS A 15 -19.65 6.24 -13.14
N MET A 16 -20.49 5.23 -13.39
CA MET A 16 -21.73 5.03 -12.64
C MET A 16 -21.49 4.76 -11.15
N GLU A 17 -20.37 4.14 -10.81
CA GLU A 17 -20.00 3.83 -9.43
C GLU A 17 -19.17 4.93 -8.75
N LEU A 18 -18.46 5.77 -9.50
CA LEU A 18 -17.67 6.91 -9.01
C LEU A 18 -18.51 8.17 -8.81
N THR A 19 -19.49 8.07 -7.93
CA THR A 19 -20.45 9.13 -7.60
C THR A 19 -19.86 10.19 -6.66
N GLU A 20 -20.46 11.38 -6.65
CA GLU A 20 -19.97 12.54 -5.89
C GLU A 20 -19.87 12.29 -4.37
N ASP A 21 -20.79 11.52 -3.80
CA ASP A 21 -20.79 11.16 -2.37
C ASP A 21 -19.57 10.31 -1.96
N LYS A 22 -18.92 9.64 -2.92
CA LYS A 22 -17.70 8.85 -2.71
C LYS A 22 -16.43 9.64 -3.03
N ARG A 23 -16.57 10.86 -3.57
CA ARG A 23 -15.44 11.73 -3.90
C ARG A 23 -14.96 12.41 -2.63
N LEU A 24 -13.71 12.13 -2.26
CA LEU A 24 -13.10 12.72 -1.08
C LEU A 24 -12.64 14.15 -1.35
N ARG A 25 -11.95 14.37 -2.47
CA ARG A 25 -11.45 15.69 -2.89
C ARG A 25 -10.97 15.69 -4.33
N MET A 26 -10.65 16.87 -4.84
CA MET A 26 -9.77 17.03 -6.01
C MET A 26 -8.30 17.05 -5.58
N THR A 27 -7.43 16.63 -6.49
CA THR A 27 -5.97 16.72 -6.32
C THR A 27 -5.49 18.16 -6.50
N ASN A 28 -4.33 18.48 -5.93
CA ASN A 28 -3.74 19.81 -6.04
C ASN A 28 -3.21 20.10 -7.45
N LYS A 29 -2.85 19.06 -8.20
CA LYS A 29 -2.31 19.14 -9.57
C LYS A 29 -3.13 18.27 -10.52
N SER A 30 -3.26 18.73 -11.77
CA SER A 30 -3.83 17.99 -12.91
C SER A 30 -5.33 17.68 -12.86
N ASN A 31 -6.12 18.35 -12.01
CA ASN A 31 -7.58 18.19 -11.93
C ASN A 31 -8.07 16.73 -11.79
N ASN A 32 -7.24 15.85 -11.22
CA ASN A 32 -7.63 14.50 -10.89
C ASN A 32 -8.52 14.51 -9.65
N GLN A 33 -9.24 13.42 -9.45
CA GLN A 33 -10.21 13.26 -8.37
C GLN A 33 -9.82 12.09 -7.49
N ILE A 34 -9.99 12.24 -6.19
CA ILE A 34 -9.72 11.19 -5.21
C ILE A 34 -11.05 10.60 -4.75
N TYR A 35 -11.20 9.29 -4.92
CA TYR A 35 -12.38 8.56 -4.50
C TYR A 35 -12.04 7.54 -3.44
N VAL A 36 -12.99 7.30 -2.53
CA VAL A 36 -12.94 6.21 -1.56
C VAL A 36 -14.09 5.26 -1.83
N ILE A 37 -13.78 3.99 -2.08
CA ILE A 37 -14.78 2.96 -2.39
C ILE A 37 -14.53 1.69 -1.57
N THR A 38 -15.50 0.79 -1.56
CA THR A 38 -15.37 -0.60 -1.12
C THR A 38 -15.91 -1.52 -2.21
N HIS A 39 -15.64 -2.82 -2.10
CA HIS A 39 -16.24 -3.80 -3.01
C HIS A 39 -17.78 -3.74 -3.00
N HIS A 40 -18.38 -3.49 -1.82
CA HIS A 40 -19.84 -3.49 -1.65
C HIS A 40 -20.55 -2.32 -2.33
N ASN A 41 -19.91 -1.15 -2.38
CA ASN A 41 -20.54 0.05 -2.96
C ASN A 41 -20.11 0.35 -4.40
N SER A 42 -19.01 -0.25 -4.86
CA SER A 42 -18.47 -0.05 -6.22
C SER A 42 -17.77 -1.33 -6.72
N PRO A 43 -18.53 -2.42 -6.98
CA PRO A 43 -17.97 -3.71 -7.37
C PRO A 43 -17.23 -3.69 -8.73
N ASN A 44 -17.69 -2.90 -9.70
CA ASN A 44 -17.02 -2.78 -11.00
C ASN A 44 -15.69 -2.01 -10.89
N VAL A 45 -15.67 -0.92 -10.11
CA VAL A 45 -14.44 -0.19 -9.78
C VAL A 45 -13.46 -1.09 -9.04
N MET A 46 -13.94 -1.89 -8.07
CA MET A 46 -13.08 -2.84 -7.36
C MET A 46 -12.46 -3.88 -8.30
N ARG A 47 -13.22 -4.40 -9.27
CA ARG A 47 -12.70 -5.32 -10.30
C ARG A 47 -11.60 -4.66 -11.14
N GLU A 48 -11.79 -3.41 -11.52
CA GLU A 48 -10.79 -2.66 -12.28
C GLU A 48 -9.52 -2.39 -11.44
N ILE A 49 -9.68 -2.06 -10.16
CA ILE A 49 -8.55 -1.95 -9.22
C ILE A 49 -7.76 -3.26 -9.16
N GLY A 50 -8.44 -4.40 -9.01
CA GLY A 50 -7.80 -5.72 -8.99
C GLY A 50 -7.05 -6.04 -10.28
N ARG A 51 -7.62 -5.68 -11.44
CA ARG A 51 -6.97 -5.80 -12.75
C ARG A 51 -5.68 -4.98 -12.81
N LEU A 52 -5.75 -3.70 -12.43
CA LEU A 52 -4.62 -2.77 -12.49
C LEU A 52 -3.51 -3.11 -11.50
N ARG A 53 -3.88 -3.58 -10.30
CA ARG A 53 -2.94 -4.13 -9.32
C ARG A 53 -2.19 -5.32 -9.87
N GLU A 54 -2.90 -6.29 -10.45
CA GLU A 54 -2.26 -7.47 -11.00
C GLU A 54 -1.28 -7.11 -12.13
N ILE A 55 -1.65 -6.18 -13.01
CA ILE A 55 -0.75 -5.66 -14.06
C ILE A 55 0.51 -5.05 -13.44
N ALA A 56 0.34 -4.13 -12.49
CA ALA A 56 1.45 -3.42 -11.85
C ALA A 56 2.36 -4.38 -11.06
N PHE A 57 1.78 -5.32 -10.30
CA PHE A 57 2.52 -6.23 -9.47
C PHE A 57 3.22 -7.32 -10.29
N ARG A 58 2.60 -7.86 -11.36
CA ARG A 58 3.30 -8.78 -12.28
C ARG A 58 4.51 -8.12 -12.94
N ALA A 59 4.36 -6.87 -13.41
CA ALA A 59 5.46 -6.11 -13.99
C ALA A 59 6.66 -5.95 -13.03
N ALA A 60 6.39 -5.89 -11.72
CA ALA A 60 7.40 -5.81 -10.67
C ALA A 60 7.91 -7.19 -10.15
N GLY A 61 7.35 -8.30 -10.65
CA GLY A 61 7.69 -9.67 -10.21
C GLY A 61 6.96 -10.14 -8.94
N GLY A 62 5.81 -9.53 -8.62
CA GLY A 62 5.04 -9.73 -7.38
C GLY A 62 3.55 -10.01 -7.53
N GLY A 63 3.05 -10.24 -8.75
CA GLY A 63 1.64 -10.50 -9.00
C GLY A 63 1.14 -11.77 -8.32
N SER A 64 -0.18 -11.86 -8.11
CA SER A 64 -0.82 -13.07 -7.56
C SER A 64 -0.74 -14.25 -8.53
N GLY A 65 -0.61 -13.98 -9.83
CA GLY A 65 -0.73 -14.97 -10.89
C GLY A 65 -2.18 -15.27 -11.28
N ASP A 66 -3.15 -14.66 -10.59
CA ASP A 66 -4.58 -14.74 -10.88
C ASP A 66 -5.02 -13.68 -11.87
N ALA A 67 -6.26 -13.77 -12.37
CA ALA A 67 -6.78 -12.83 -13.37
C ALA A 67 -6.97 -11.39 -12.83
N LEU A 68 -6.98 -11.23 -11.51
CA LEU A 68 -7.16 -9.97 -10.78
C LEU A 68 -6.64 -10.12 -9.34
N ASP A 69 -5.97 -9.09 -8.82
CA ASP A 69 -5.48 -9.03 -7.44
C ASP A 69 -6.57 -8.49 -6.51
N ILE A 70 -7.45 -9.40 -6.07
CA ILE A 70 -8.46 -9.18 -5.03
C ILE A 70 -8.38 -10.34 -4.05
N ASP A 71 -8.26 -10.04 -2.76
CA ASP A 71 -8.24 -11.05 -1.71
C ASP A 71 -9.47 -10.94 -0.78
N HIS A 72 -9.53 -11.81 0.22
CA HIS A 72 -10.64 -11.84 1.19
C HIS A 72 -10.83 -10.49 1.90
N TYR A 73 -9.74 -9.74 2.15
CA TYR A 73 -9.80 -8.46 2.86
C TYR A 73 -10.47 -7.36 2.03
N ASP A 74 -10.52 -7.51 0.71
CA ASP A 74 -11.22 -6.58 -0.17
C ASP A 74 -12.74 -6.85 -0.23
N THR A 75 -13.19 -8.06 0.15
CA THR A 75 -14.57 -8.53 -0.09
C THR A 75 -15.32 -8.96 1.17
N MET A 76 -14.64 -9.05 2.32
CA MET A 76 -15.25 -9.35 3.63
C MET A 76 -16.32 -8.33 4.03
N ASN A 77 -17.11 -8.64 5.07
CA ASN A 77 -18.22 -7.79 5.51
C ASN A 77 -17.77 -6.37 5.89
N ASN A 78 -16.61 -6.23 6.55
CA ASN A 78 -15.95 -4.95 6.80
C ASN A 78 -14.65 -4.86 5.97
N PRO A 79 -14.73 -4.59 4.66
CA PRO A 79 -13.58 -4.69 3.79
C PRO A 79 -12.66 -3.49 3.95
N TYR A 80 -11.42 -3.66 3.50
CA TYR A 80 -10.53 -2.52 3.32
C TYR A 80 -11.13 -1.54 2.31
N LYS A 81 -11.00 -0.26 2.64
CA LYS A 81 -11.36 0.84 1.78
C LYS A 81 -10.27 1.00 0.72
N GLN A 82 -10.68 1.37 -0.49
CA GLN A 82 -9.78 1.64 -1.59
C GLN A 82 -9.79 3.14 -1.85
N LEU A 83 -8.64 3.79 -1.68
CA LEU A 83 -8.43 5.16 -2.10
C LEU A 83 -7.82 5.13 -3.49
N ILE A 84 -8.47 5.75 -4.46
CA ILE A 84 -7.97 5.80 -5.84
C ILE A 84 -7.88 7.23 -6.37
N VAL A 85 -6.93 7.44 -7.27
CA VAL A 85 -6.83 8.66 -8.08
C VAL A 85 -7.47 8.38 -9.44
N TRP A 86 -8.53 9.10 -9.74
CA TRP A 86 -9.28 9.04 -11.00
C TRP A 86 -8.93 10.23 -11.88
N ASN A 87 -8.61 9.96 -13.14
CA ASN A 87 -8.46 10.97 -14.17
C ASN A 87 -9.78 11.10 -14.95
N PRO A 88 -10.54 12.20 -14.79
CA PRO A 88 -11.81 12.38 -15.47
C PRO A 88 -11.68 12.63 -16.98
N GLU A 89 -10.55 13.12 -17.47
CA GLU A 89 -10.31 13.36 -18.90
C GLU A 89 -10.04 12.04 -19.64
N ALA A 90 -9.18 11.19 -19.06
CA ALA A 90 -8.88 9.87 -19.62
C ALA A 90 -9.92 8.81 -19.27
N GLU A 91 -10.77 9.08 -18.27
CA GLU A 91 -11.69 8.13 -17.66
C GLU A 91 -10.97 6.86 -17.17
N GLU A 92 -9.89 7.06 -16.42
CA GLU A 92 -8.96 6.02 -16.00
C GLU A 92 -8.51 6.19 -14.54
N ILE A 93 -8.24 5.06 -13.87
CA ILE A 93 -7.60 5.03 -12.55
C ILE A 93 -6.09 5.15 -12.74
N LEU A 94 -5.46 6.10 -12.06
CA LEU A 94 -4.01 6.33 -12.13
C LEU A 94 -3.23 5.49 -11.11
N GLY A 95 -3.87 5.14 -10.01
CA GLY A 95 -3.27 4.41 -8.91
C GLY A 95 -4.16 4.44 -7.67
N GLY A 96 -3.69 3.81 -6.60
CA GLY A 96 -4.41 3.83 -5.34
C GLY A 96 -3.71 3.11 -4.20
N TYR A 97 -4.36 3.18 -3.04
CA TYR A 97 -4.01 2.47 -1.82
C TYR A 97 -5.20 1.65 -1.34
N ARG A 98 -4.90 0.49 -0.75
CA ARG A 98 -5.82 -0.20 0.15
C ARG A 98 -5.56 0.27 1.56
N TYR A 99 -6.60 0.57 2.34
CA TYR A 99 -6.42 0.97 3.73
C TYR A 99 -7.54 0.49 4.66
N LEU A 100 -7.21 0.36 5.94
CA LEU A 100 -8.15 0.10 7.03
C LEU A 100 -7.84 1.03 8.20
N LEU A 101 -8.86 1.69 8.73
CA LEU A 101 -8.71 2.52 9.92
C LEU A 101 -8.56 1.61 11.12
N GLY A 102 -7.61 1.91 12.00
CA GLY A 102 -7.39 1.14 13.22
C GLY A 102 -8.61 1.07 14.14
N THR A 103 -9.49 2.07 14.08
CA THR A 103 -10.80 2.10 14.76
C THR A 103 -11.81 1.10 14.19
N ASP A 104 -11.65 0.71 12.92
CA ASP A 104 -12.55 -0.20 12.21
C ASP A 104 -12.04 -1.65 12.30
N VAL A 105 -10.91 -1.90 12.97
CA VAL A 105 -10.30 -3.23 13.04
C VAL A 105 -11.13 -4.16 13.90
N GLN A 106 -11.48 -5.30 13.32
CA GLN A 106 -12.13 -6.40 14.02
C GLN A 106 -11.08 -7.33 14.63
N PHE A 107 -11.44 -8.04 15.69
CA PHE A 107 -10.56 -9.00 16.37
C PHE A 107 -11.14 -10.40 16.27
N ASP A 108 -10.27 -11.40 16.15
CA ASP A 108 -10.67 -12.79 16.22
C ASP A 108 -10.96 -13.24 17.67
N GLU A 109 -11.38 -14.50 17.84
CA GLU A 109 -11.69 -15.08 19.17
C GLU A 109 -10.48 -15.09 20.13
N LYS A 110 -9.26 -14.95 19.60
CA LYS A 110 -8.01 -14.92 20.37
C LYS A 110 -7.52 -13.49 20.64
N GLY A 111 -8.30 -12.47 20.25
CA GLY A 111 -7.93 -11.07 20.41
C GLY A 111 -6.85 -10.60 19.44
N ILE A 112 -6.60 -11.34 18.35
CA ILE A 112 -5.66 -10.93 17.30
C ILE A 112 -6.42 -10.03 16.32
N PRO A 113 -5.88 -8.85 15.97
CA PRO A 113 -6.52 -7.98 14.99
C PRO A 113 -6.60 -8.68 13.63
N ILE A 114 -7.73 -8.57 12.95
CA ILE A 114 -7.96 -9.13 11.61
C ILE A 114 -7.45 -8.11 10.59
N LEU A 115 -6.16 -8.18 10.27
CA LEU A 115 -5.48 -7.32 9.31
C LEU A 115 -4.91 -8.16 8.16
N ALA A 116 -4.71 -7.51 7.01
CA ALA A 116 -4.03 -8.08 5.86
C ALA A 116 -2.60 -8.53 6.19
N THR A 117 -2.00 -7.98 7.26
CA THR A 117 -0.66 -8.31 7.73
C THR A 117 -0.63 -9.28 8.93
N SER A 118 -1.78 -9.68 9.50
CA SER A 118 -1.82 -10.51 10.72
C SER A 118 -1.27 -11.92 10.57
N HIS A 119 -1.23 -12.44 9.35
CA HIS A 119 -0.59 -13.73 9.08
C HIS A 119 0.94 -13.63 8.92
N MET A 120 1.49 -12.42 8.92
CA MET A 120 2.93 -12.15 8.75
C MET A 120 3.59 -11.65 10.04
N PHE A 121 2.82 -11.02 10.93
CA PHE A 121 3.35 -10.36 12.11
C PHE A 121 2.59 -10.73 13.37
N ARG A 122 3.31 -10.68 14.50
CA ARG A 122 2.76 -10.65 15.84
C ARG A 122 2.66 -9.19 16.28
N PHE A 123 1.48 -8.80 16.73
CA PHE A 123 1.21 -7.49 17.32
C PHE A 123 1.29 -7.60 18.84
N SER A 124 2.02 -6.69 19.49
CA SER A 124 2.07 -6.64 20.94
C SER A 124 0.77 -6.07 21.51
N GLU A 125 0.47 -6.37 22.78
CA GLU A 125 -0.68 -5.75 23.46
C GLU A 125 -0.56 -4.23 23.48
N LYS A 126 0.67 -3.70 23.62
CA LYS A 126 0.93 -2.27 23.60
C LYS A 126 0.54 -1.66 22.26
N PHE A 127 0.92 -2.27 21.15
CA PHE A 127 0.50 -1.81 19.82
C PHE A 127 -1.03 -1.81 19.70
N ILE A 128 -1.68 -2.90 20.08
CA ILE A 128 -3.13 -3.05 19.96
C ILE A 128 -3.89 -2.00 20.79
N LYS A 129 -3.46 -1.74 22.03
CA LYS A 129 -4.18 -0.86 22.96
C LYS A 129 -3.85 0.63 22.74
N GLU A 130 -2.58 0.95 22.47
CA GLU A 130 -2.10 2.34 22.48
C GLU A 130 -1.90 2.94 21.08
N TYR A 131 -1.55 2.13 20.07
CA TYR A 131 -1.18 2.64 18.74
C TYR A 131 -2.27 2.38 17.71
N LEU A 132 -2.80 1.16 17.66
CA LEU A 132 -3.77 0.73 16.67
C LEU A 132 -4.96 1.71 16.54
N PRO A 133 -5.60 2.21 17.63
CA PRO A 133 -6.73 3.14 17.51
C PRO A 133 -6.41 4.47 16.81
N THR A 134 -5.12 4.83 16.69
CA THR A 134 -4.63 6.05 16.00
C THR A 134 -3.79 5.73 14.76
N THR A 135 -3.87 4.49 14.26
CA THR A 135 -3.10 3.99 13.13
C THR A 135 -4.00 3.67 11.95
N ILE A 136 -3.54 3.93 10.73
CA ILE A 136 -4.15 3.42 9.51
C ILE A 136 -3.22 2.38 8.91
N GLU A 137 -3.73 1.17 8.65
CA GLU A 137 -2.97 0.21 7.85
C GLU A 137 -3.10 0.54 6.37
N LEU A 138 -1.97 0.56 5.66
CA LEU A 138 -1.86 0.74 4.23
C LEU A 138 -1.31 -0.52 3.58
N GLY A 139 -1.82 -0.83 2.38
CA GLY A 139 -1.33 -1.92 1.57
C GLY A 139 -1.69 -1.77 0.10
N ARG A 140 -1.20 -2.71 -0.71
CA ARG A 140 -1.51 -2.83 -2.15
C ARG A 140 -1.41 -1.47 -2.90
N SER A 141 -0.41 -0.66 -2.54
CA SER A 141 -0.15 0.60 -3.21
C SER A 141 0.33 0.33 -4.62
N PHE A 142 -0.31 0.96 -5.61
CA PHE A 142 0.07 0.80 -7.01
C PHE A 142 -0.12 2.12 -7.77
N VAL A 143 0.71 2.29 -8.80
CA VAL A 143 0.52 3.24 -9.89
C VAL A 143 0.33 2.40 -11.15
N THR A 144 -0.56 2.79 -12.05
CA THR A 144 -0.75 2.05 -13.30
C THR A 144 0.51 2.07 -14.15
N PHE A 145 0.77 0.99 -14.88
CA PHE A 145 2.04 0.76 -15.56
C PHE A 145 2.41 1.89 -16.53
N GLU A 146 1.42 2.41 -17.24
CA GLU A 146 1.52 3.52 -18.18
C GLU A 146 2.06 4.80 -17.51
N TYR A 147 1.84 4.95 -16.20
CA TYR A 147 2.21 6.12 -15.40
C TYR A 147 3.44 5.88 -14.52
N GLN A 148 4.02 4.67 -14.53
CA GLN A 148 5.25 4.34 -13.79
C GLN A 148 6.53 4.73 -14.54
N SER A 149 6.48 4.88 -15.86
CA SER A 149 7.69 5.11 -16.67
C SER A 149 8.07 6.59 -16.78
N SER A 150 9.37 6.88 -16.79
CA SER A 150 9.92 8.19 -17.21
C SER A 150 9.56 8.57 -18.65
N ARG A 151 9.00 7.63 -19.44
CA ARG A 151 8.48 7.84 -20.79
C ARG A 151 7.02 8.30 -20.83
N ALA A 152 6.31 8.35 -19.70
CA ALA A 152 4.93 8.84 -19.61
C ALA A 152 4.78 10.36 -19.86
N GLY A 153 5.90 11.06 -20.08
CA GLY A 153 5.93 12.51 -20.23
C GLY A 153 5.34 13.22 -19.00
N THR A 154 4.61 14.31 -19.23
CA THR A 154 3.96 15.10 -18.17
C THR A 154 2.81 14.38 -17.46
N LYS A 155 2.26 13.29 -18.04
CA LYS A 155 1.09 12.58 -17.49
C LYS A 155 1.42 11.70 -16.28
N GLY A 156 2.62 11.09 -16.23
CA GLY A 156 3.10 10.32 -15.09
C GLY A 156 3.70 11.15 -13.95
N LEU A 157 4.05 12.41 -14.23
CA LEU A 157 4.84 13.26 -13.34
C LEU A 157 4.17 13.51 -11.97
N PHE A 158 2.83 13.47 -11.92
CA PHE A 158 2.05 13.82 -10.73
C PHE A 158 1.22 12.66 -10.16
N ALA A 159 1.30 11.46 -10.73
CA ALA A 159 0.53 10.32 -10.21
C ALA A 159 0.91 10.01 -8.75
N LEU A 160 2.22 10.05 -8.44
CA LEU A 160 2.71 9.90 -7.07
C LEU A 160 2.31 11.09 -6.18
N ASP A 161 2.44 12.33 -6.65
CA ASP A 161 2.00 13.53 -5.91
C ASP A 161 0.50 13.46 -5.56
N ASN A 162 -0.34 13.02 -6.50
CA ASN A 162 -1.79 12.88 -6.29
C ASN A 162 -2.14 11.74 -5.33
N LEU A 163 -1.33 10.68 -5.30
CA LEU A 163 -1.47 9.63 -4.29
C LEU A 163 -1.12 10.16 -2.89
N TRP A 164 -0.10 11.01 -2.77
CA TRP A 164 0.20 11.72 -1.52
C TRP A 164 -0.93 12.66 -1.08
N ASP A 165 -1.57 13.38 -2.01
CA ASP A 165 -2.77 14.17 -1.73
C ASP A 165 -3.89 13.31 -1.10
N GLY A 166 -3.97 12.05 -1.50
CA GLY A 166 -4.89 11.05 -0.97
C GLY A 166 -4.55 10.62 0.45
N LEU A 167 -3.28 10.30 0.73
CA LEU A 167 -2.83 9.99 2.09
C LEU A 167 -3.05 11.17 3.05
N GLY A 168 -2.78 12.39 2.59
CA GLY A 168 -3.10 13.60 3.35
C GLY A 168 -4.59 13.76 3.62
N ALA A 169 -5.46 13.33 2.70
CA ALA A 169 -6.90 13.38 2.91
C ALA A 169 -7.42 12.34 3.92
N LEU A 170 -6.67 11.26 4.16
CA LEU A 170 -7.02 10.29 5.21
C LEU A 170 -6.97 10.90 6.61
N THR A 171 -6.17 11.95 6.83
CA THR A 171 -6.16 12.68 8.11
C THR A 171 -7.44 13.48 8.35
N VAL A 172 -8.22 13.76 7.29
CA VAL A 172 -9.56 14.37 7.43
C VAL A 172 -10.59 13.30 7.76
N ILE A 173 -10.46 12.10 7.20
CA ILE A 173 -11.33 10.95 7.50
C ILE A 173 -11.11 10.44 8.94
N MET A 174 -9.85 10.43 9.39
CA MET A 174 -9.46 10.03 10.73
C MET A 174 -8.64 11.16 11.38
N PRO A 175 -9.30 12.17 11.97
CA PRO A 175 -8.64 13.35 12.54
C PRO A 175 -7.56 13.05 13.58
N ASP A 176 -7.73 11.97 14.34
CA ASP A 176 -6.81 11.55 15.40
C ASP A 176 -5.69 10.62 14.90
N VAL A 177 -5.53 10.44 13.59
CA VAL A 177 -4.47 9.59 13.03
C VAL A 177 -3.09 10.15 13.40
N LYS A 178 -2.24 9.27 13.91
CA LYS A 178 -0.84 9.56 14.25
C LYS A 178 0.14 8.75 13.41
N TYR A 179 -0.29 7.57 12.96
CA TYR A 179 0.59 6.61 12.31
C TYR A 179 -0.03 6.01 11.05
N PHE A 180 0.83 5.76 10.08
CA PHE A 180 0.56 4.82 9.00
C PHE A 180 1.43 3.58 9.22
N PHE A 181 0.82 2.40 9.06
CA PHE A 181 1.49 1.12 9.19
C PHE A 181 1.27 0.29 7.92
N GLY A 182 2.24 -0.52 7.53
CA GLY A 182 2.08 -1.44 6.41
C GLY A 182 3.35 -2.22 6.15
N LYS A 183 3.28 -3.17 5.23
CA LYS A 183 4.46 -3.92 4.77
C LYS A 183 4.98 -3.35 3.45
N VAL A 184 6.30 -3.38 3.30
CA VAL A 184 6.96 -3.21 2.01
C VAL A 184 7.41 -4.57 1.51
N THR A 185 7.14 -4.86 0.24
CA THR A 185 7.61 -6.11 -0.38
C THR A 185 8.97 -5.88 -1.01
N MET A 186 9.97 -6.69 -0.65
CA MET A 186 11.24 -6.80 -1.36
C MET A 186 11.22 -8.09 -2.19
N TYR A 187 11.17 -7.96 -3.52
CA TYR A 187 11.03 -9.12 -4.40
C TYR A 187 12.30 -9.97 -4.45
N PRO A 188 12.20 -11.29 -4.69
CA PRO A 188 13.37 -12.16 -4.80
C PRO A 188 14.37 -11.77 -5.91
N SER A 189 13.90 -10.99 -6.90
CA SER A 189 14.70 -10.44 -8.00
C SER A 189 15.60 -9.27 -7.58
N TYR A 190 15.45 -8.73 -6.37
CA TYR A 190 16.31 -7.66 -5.87
C TYR A 190 17.76 -8.14 -5.75
N HIS A 191 18.71 -7.25 -6.04
CA HIS A 191 20.12 -7.51 -5.77
C HIS A 191 20.31 -7.77 -4.27
N ARG A 192 20.75 -8.99 -3.91
CA ARG A 192 20.76 -9.47 -2.51
C ARG A 192 21.55 -8.55 -1.58
N GLN A 193 22.73 -8.12 -2.00
CA GLN A 193 23.53 -7.17 -1.23
C GLN A 193 22.83 -5.82 -1.05
N GLY A 194 22.15 -5.32 -2.09
CA GLY A 194 21.43 -4.04 -2.01
C GLY A 194 20.21 -4.12 -1.09
N ARG A 195 19.49 -5.24 -1.13
CA ARG A 195 18.43 -5.56 -0.17
C ARG A 195 18.96 -5.55 1.26
N ASP A 196 20.07 -6.25 1.50
CA ASP A 196 20.67 -6.38 2.83
C ASP A 196 21.19 -5.05 3.36
N MET A 197 21.74 -4.20 2.49
CA MET A 197 22.12 -2.83 2.84
C MET A 197 20.92 -2.02 3.34
N ILE A 198 19.79 -2.07 2.64
CA ILE A 198 18.56 -1.36 3.06
C ILE A 198 18.07 -1.90 4.41
N LEU A 199 18.01 -3.24 4.55
CA LEU A 199 17.54 -3.88 5.79
C LEU A 199 18.43 -3.55 6.98
N TYR A 200 19.75 -3.60 6.80
CA TYR A 200 20.72 -3.25 7.85
C TYR A 200 20.63 -1.78 8.24
N PHE A 201 20.56 -0.88 7.26
CA PHE A 201 20.42 0.55 7.51
C PHE A 201 19.15 0.88 8.30
N LEU A 202 18.00 0.29 7.89
CA LEU A 202 16.73 0.47 8.61
C LEU A 202 16.78 -0.12 10.02
N LYS A 203 17.40 -1.30 10.20
CA LYS A 203 17.59 -1.91 11.53
C LYS A 203 18.48 -1.04 12.42
N LYS A 204 19.55 -0.45 11.89
CA LYS A 204 20.48 0.37 12.65
C LYS A 204 19.82 1.66 13.16
N HIS A 205 19.12 2.38 12.28
CA HIS A 205 18.63 3.73 12.56
C HIS A 205 17.16 3.81 12.97
N PHE A 206 16.35 2.82 12.58
CA PHE A 206 14.87 2.86 12.70
C PHE A 206 14.27 1.55 13.24
N ALA A 207 15.02 0.77 14.00
CA ALA A 207 14.49 -0.44 14.62
C ALA A 207 13.33 -0.14 15.57
N ASP A 208 12.35 -1.05 15.58
CA ASP A 208 11.31 -1.12 16.59
C ASP A 208 11.92 -1.58 17.93
N LYS A 209 12.24 -0.62 18.80
CA LYS A 209 12.84 -0.87 20.12
C LYS A 209 11.84 -1.46 21.13
N GLU A 210 10.55 -1.34 20.85
CA GLU A 210 9.47 -1.72 21.76
C GLU A 210 8.83 -3.05 21.36
N ASN A 211 9.23 -3.61 20.22
CA ASN A 211 8.66 -4.83 19.64
C ASN A 211 7.14 -4.74 19.49
N LEU A 212 6.65 -3.57 19.05
CA LEU A 212 5.25 -3.31 18.75
C LEU A 212 4.72 -4.29 17.69
N ILE A 213 5.51 -4.51 16.64
CA ILE A 213 5.15 -5.40 15.53
C ILE A 213 6.38 -6.22 15.14
N THR A 214 6.30 -7.53 15.33
CA THR A 214 7.43 -8.45 15.08
C THR A 214 7.06 -9.46 14.00
N PRO A 215 7.95 -9.76 13.04
CA PRO A 215 7.67 -10.74 11.99
C PRO A 215 7.58 -12.15 12.59
N LEU A 216 6.58 -12.94 12.17
CA LEU A 216 6.47 -14.36 12.54
C LEU A 216 7.61 -15.18 11.93
N LYS A 217 8.11 -14.77 10.77
CA LYS A 217 9.29 -15.33 10.10
C LYS A 217 10.20 -14.17 9.70
N PRO A 218 11.26 -13.88 10.48
CA PRO A 218 12.16 -12.77 10.19
C PRO A 218 12.94 -13.01 8.89
N LEU A 219 13.20 -11.93 8.16
CA LEU A 219 14.16 -11.94 7.06
C LEU A 219 15.57 -12.08 7.61
N ILE A 220 16.40 -12.88 6.95
CA ILE A 220 17.79 -13.12 7.31
C ILE A 220 18.67 -12.36 6.31
N LEU A 221 19.65 -11.61 6.82
CA LEU A 221 20.68 -10.99 5.99
C LEU A 221 21.60 -12.08 5.45
N GLU A 222 21.85 -12.06 4.14
CA GLU A 222 22.75 -13.01 3.48
C GLU A 222 24.19 -12.47 3.45
N THR A 223 24.34 -11.15 3.42
CA THR A 223 25.62 -10.44 3.47
C THR A 223 26.17 -10.46 4.91
N ASP A 224 27.49 -10.66 5.06
CA ASP A 224 28.16 -10.61 6.37
C ASP A 224 27.93 -9.25 7.05
N GLU A 225 27.46 -9.29 8.29
CA GLU A 225 27.15 -8.10 9.09
C GLU A 225 28.40 -7.20 9.28
N LYS A 226 29.60 -7.76 9.28
CA LYS A 226 30.85 -6.97 9.34
C LYS A 226 31.03 -6.07 8.14
N VAL A 227 30.74 -6.57 6.94
CA VAL A 227 30.82 -5.79 5.69
C VAL A 227 29.79 -4.65 5.72
N LEU A 228 28.59 -4.94 6.22
CA LEU A 228 27.54 -3.93 6.37
C LEU A 228 27.90 -2.89 7.45
N ALA A 229 28.51 -3.30 8.55
CA ALA A 229 28.96 -2.42 9.62
C ALA A 229 30.12 -1.50 9.19
N GLU A 230 31.04 -1.99 8.34
CA GLU A 230 32.10 -1.17 7.75
C GLU A 230 31.54 -0.12 6.78
N LEU A 231 30.50 -0.48 6.02
CA LEU A 231 29.84 0.43 5.09
C LEU A 231 29.02 1.50 5.83
N PHE A 232 28.25 1.08 6.83
CA PHE A 232 27.44 1.96 7.68
C PHE A 232 28.12 2.15 9.03
N ASN A 233 29.23 2.87 9.04
CA ASN A 233 30.11 3.04 10.20
C ASN A 233 29.90 4.37 10.97
N LYS A 234 28.89 5.16 10.61
CA LYS A 234 28.61 6.47 11.23
C LYS A 234 27.58 6.35 12.34
N ASP A 235 27.61 7.26 13.29
CA ASP A 235 26.66 7.21 14.42
C ASP A 235 25.28 7.75 14.04
N THR A 236 25.23 8.64 13.05
CA THR A 236 23.98 9.32 12.68
C THR A 236 23.42 8.83 11.36
N PHE A 237 22.09 8.76 11.29
CA PHE A 237 21.33 8.50 10.06
C PHE A 237 21.82 9.37 8.89
N LYS A 238 22.04 10.67 9.13
CA LYS A 238 22.39 11.64 8.07
C LYS A 238 23.78 11.39 7.50
N GLU A 239 24.69 10.84 8.27
CA GLU A 239 26.05 10.54 7.83
C GLU A 239 26.11 9.19 7.12
N ASP A 240 25.43 8.15 7.62
CA ASP A 240 25.34 6.84 6.94
C ASP A 240 24.50 6.89 5.65
N TYR A 241 23.62 7.88 5.49
CA TYR A 241 22.81 8.05 4.28
C TYR A 241 23.60 8.65 3.10
N LYS A 242 24.72 9.33 3.36
CA LYS A 242 25.56 9.97 2.34
C LYS A 242 26.51 8.99 1.69
#